data_AF-A0A535BQD3-F1
#
_entry.id   AF-A0A535BQD3-F1
#
_cell.length_a   1.000
_cell.length_b   1.000
_cell.length_c   1.000
_cell.angle_alpha   90.00
_cell.angle_beta   90.00
_cell.angle_gamma   90.00
#
_symmetry.space_group_name_H-M   'P 1'
#
loop_
_entity.id
_entity.type
_entity.pdbx_description
1 polymer ?
#
loop_
_entity_poly.entity_id
_entity_poly.type
_entity_poly.pdbx_seq_one_letter_code
_entity_poly.pdbx_strand_id
1 'polypeptide(L)'
;VSVGSYNDMGTLLTSDDVASTFTARGPTLDGFVKPDTLAPGEHVLGLRVSGLVYSDASGAPIGSTTDRYIHMTGTSASSAFVTGVAALVKAARPSATPNDIKGAIVASGRQVQGSSVTAVDAFSALTRNATANAGLVPSRLLAKILTTAHQLNVNGVLWENVNWDVVIWDGVSWETVSWETVAWETISWETVAWETVTWEGVSWEDSVSAE
;
A
#
# COMPACT_ATOMS: atom_id res chain seq x y z
N VAL A 1 -3.94 -4.95 5.24
CA VAL A 1 -3.34 -4.65 6.58
C VAL A 1 -3.71 -3.22 6.91
N SER A 2 -4.17 -2.93 8.12
CA SER A 2 -4.44 -1.56 8.59
C SER A 2 -3.21 -1.00 9.28
N VAL A 3 -2.87 0.26 8.99
CA VAL A 3 -1.57 0.83 9.33
C VAL A 3 -1.76 2.15 10.05
N GLY A 4 -1.12 2.30 11.21
CA GLY A 4 -0.97 3.57 11.89
C GLY A 4 0.39 4.20 11.65
N SER A 5 0.55 5.42 12.18
CA SER A 5 1.74 6.23 11.99
C SER A 5 2.56 6.34 13.28
N TYR A 6 3.88 6.42 13.12
CA TYR A 6 4.80 6.92 14.14
C TYR A 6 5.74 7.98 13.57
N ASN A 7 6.26 8.82 14.47
CA ASN A 7 7.34 9.76 14.22
C ASN A 7 8.66 9.08 14.59
N ASP A 8 9.60 9.04 13.65
CA ASP A 8 10.96 8.50 13.84
C ASP A 8 11.94 9.52 14.44
N MET A 9 11.42 10.69 14.83
CA MET A 9 12.14 11.83 15.37
C MET A 9 13.24 12.37 14.43
N GLY A 10 13.27 11.92 13.17
CA GLY A 10 14.36 12.19 12.23
C GLY A 10 15.71 11.62 12.69
N THR A 11 15.73 10.58 13.52
CA THR A 11 16.98 9.97 14.03
C THR A 11 17.15 8.52 13.56
N LEU A 12 18.36 7.98 13.74
CA LEU A 12 18.64 6.56 13.49
C LEU A 12 18.27 5.67 14.68
N LEU A 13 18.06 6.26 15.85
CA LEU A 13 17.63 5.52 17.01
C LEU A 13 16.16 5.15 16.80
N THR A 14 15.81 3.94 17.23
CA THR A 14 14.44 3.44 17.16
C THR A 14 13.78 3.46 18.53
N SER A 15 14.56 3.75 19.57
CA SER A 15 14.10 3.80 20.95
C SER A 15 13.34 5.07 21.28
N ASP A 16 13.54 6.14 20.52
CA ASP A 16 12.89 7.45 20.62
C ASP A 16 11.66 7.59 19.70
N ASP A 17 11.37 6.59 18.87
CA ASP A 17 10.16 6.60 18.05
C ASP A 17 8.89 6.68 18.90
N VAL A 18 7.99 7.58 18.52
CA VAL A 18 6.72 7.80 19.21
C VAL A 18 5.56 7.66 18.25
N ALA A 19 4.50 6.96 18.66
CA ALA A 19 3.29 6.87 17.88
C ALA A 19 2.70 8.27 17.61
N SER A 20 2.37 8.54 16.35
CA SER A 20 1.90 9.86 15.92
C SER A 20 0.63 10.27 16.65
N THR A 21 0.51 11.56 16.97
CA THR A 21 -0.66 12.08 17.71
C THR A 21 -1.97 11.93 16.94
N PHE A 22 -1.91 12.01 15.60
CA PHE A 22 -3.07 11.86 14.71
C PHE A 22 -3.39 10.40 14.35
N THR A 23 -2.56 9.42 14.75
CA THR A 23 -2.81 8.03 14.35
C THR A 23 -4.10 7.53 15.00
N ALA A 24 -4.99 6.96 14.20
CA ALA A 24 -6.18 6.31 14.73
C ALA A 24 -5.79 5.14 15.64
N ARG A 25 -6.59 4.95 16.70
CA ARG A 25 -6.41 3.89 17.69
C ARG A 25 -7.70 3.10 17.79
N GLY A 26 -7.57 1.78 17.81
CA GLY A 26 -8.66 0.89 18.13
C GLY A 26 -8.95 0.85 19.64
N PRO A 27 -9.71 -0.16 20.09
CA PRO A 27 -10.25 -1.25 19.28
C PRO A 27 -11.35 -0.77 18.31
N THR A 28 -11.69 -1.60 17.34
CA THR A 28 -12.92 -1.45 16.55
C THR A 28 -14.15 -1.61 17.46
N LEU A 29 -15.34 -1.25 16.96
CA LEU A 29 -16.60 -1.36 17.72
C LEU A 29 -16.90 -2.79 18.18
N ASP A 30 -16.40 -3.79 17.46
CA ASP A 30 -16.49 -5.22 17.74
C ASP A 30 -15.28 -5.77 18.53
N GLY A 31 -14.40 -4.89 19.02
CA GLY A 31 -13.36 -5.23 19.99
C GLY A 31 -12.01 -5.67 19.41
N PHE A 32 -11.80 -5.62 18.09
CA PHE A 32 -10.52 -6.01 17.49
C PHE A 32 -9.48 -4.91 17.60
N VAL A 33 -8.24 -5.30 17.93
CA VAL A 33 -7.10 -4.38 17.95
C VAL A 33 -6.86 -3.84 16.55
N LYS A 34 -6.81 -2.51 16.45
CA LYS A 34 -6.42 -1.77 15.26
C LYS A 34 -5.57 -0.56 15.65
N PRO A 35 -4.65 -0.11 14.78
CA PRO A 35 -4.24 -0.72 13.52
C PRO A 35 -3.54 -2.08 13.71
N ASP A 36 -3.28 -2.82 12.63
CA ASP A 36 -2.55 -4.10 12.70
C ASP A 36 -1.06 -3.87 12.98
N THR A 37 -0.49 -2.76 12.49
CA THR A 37 0.92 -2.37 12.70
C THR A 37 1.09 -0.85 12.56
N LEU A 38 2.26 -0.34 12.91
CA LEU A 38 2.68 1.04 12.64
C LEU A 38 3.80 1.10 11.59
N ALA A 39 3.95 2.23 10.91
CA ALA A 39 5.08 2.55 10.05
C ALA A 39 5.39 4.06 10.13
N PRO A 40 6.56 4.53 9.66
CA PRO A 40 6.86 5.96 9.61
C PRO A 40 5.78 6.72 8.86
N GLY A 41 5.34 7.86 9.38
CA GLY A 41 4.30 8.65 8.74
C GLY A 41 4.34 10.14 9.03
N GLU A 42 5.36 10.63 9.73
CA GLU A 42 5.61 12.06 9.91
C GLU A 42 6.80 12.49 9.07
N HIS A 43 6.69 13.62 8.40
CA HIS A 43 7.77 14.22 7.58
C HIS A 43 8.36 13.25 6.55
N VAL A 44 7.54 12.35 5.99
CA VAL A 44 8.00 11.38 4.99
C VAL A 44 8.29 12.10 3.69
N LEU A 45 9.54 12.00 3.21
CA LEU A 45 9.94 12.53 1.91
C LEU A 45 9.44 11.61 0.80
N GLY A 46 8.62 12.15 -0.11
CA GLY A 46 8.11 11.45 -1.28
C GLY A 46 8.31 12.24 -2.56
N LEU A 47 7.95 11.64 -3.69
CA LEU A 47 7.93 12.31 -4.98
C LEU A 47 6.86 13.41 -4.97
N ARG A 48 7.19 14.56 -5.54
CA ARG A 48 6.24 15.64 -5.79
C ARG A 48 5.78 15.61 -7.23
N VAL A 49 4.48 15.77 -7.44
CA VAL A 49 3.92 15.99 -8.78
C VAL A 49 4.22 17.43 -9.21
N SER A 50 4.89 17.59 -10.35
CA SER A 50 5.23 18.90 -10.92
C SER A 50 3.96 19.69 -11.27
N GLY A 51 3.98 20.99 -11.02
CA GLY A 51 2.87 21.90 -11.35
C GLY A 51 1.70 21.89 -10.37
N LEU A 52 1.65 20.97 -9.40
CA LEU A 52 0.64 20.99 -8.34
C LEU A 52 1.04 21.90 -7.16
N VAL A 53 0.07 22.66 -6.68
CA VAL A 53 0.18 23.45 -5.44
C VAL A 53 -0.39 22.63 -4.30
N TYR A 54 0.46 22.33 -3.31
CA TYR A 54 0.04 21.79 -2.03
C TYR A 54 0.00 22.93 -1.03
N SER A 55 -1.00 22.95 -0.16
CA SER A 55 -1.17 23.99 0.86
C SER A 55 -1.18 23.40 2.26
N ASP A 56 -0.64 24.15 3.22
CA ASP A 56 -0.75 23.82 4.64
C ASP A 56 -2.14 24.18 5.20
N ALA A 57 -2.33 23.96 6.50
CA ALA A 57 -3.59 24.27 7.18
C ALA A 57 -3.96 25.76 7.17
N SER A 58 -3.01 26.66 6.92
CA SER A 58 -3.25 28.10 6.77
C SER A 58 -3.55 28.50 5.31
N GLY A 59 -3.47 27.56 4.37
CA GLY A 59 -3.60 27.80 2.94
C GLY A 59 -2.29 28.22 2.26
N ALA A 60 -1.18 28.34 3.00
CA ALA A 60 0.10 28.74 2.44
C ALA A 60 0.71 27.61 1.59
N PRO A 61 1.34 27.91 0.45
CA PRO A 61 2.00 26.89 -0.37
C PRO A 61 3.10 26.16 0.41
N ILE A 62 3.10 24.84 0.32
CA ILE A 62 4.17 23.97 0.82
C ILE A 62 5.17 23.76 -0.32
N GLY A 63 6.38 24.28 -0.15
CA GLY A 63 7.47 24.18 -1.14
C GLY A 63 7.16 24.88 -2.47
N SER A 64 8.02 24.64 -3.47
CA SER A 64 7.85 25.13 -4.84
C SER A 64 7.11 24.12 -5.71
N THR A 65 6.32 24.58 -6.69
CA THR A 65 5.71 23.73 -7.72
C THR A 65 6.72 23.05 -8.64
N THR A 66 7.97 23.51 -8.62
CA THR A 66 9.11 22.94 -9.36
C THR A 66 9.95 21.97 -8.52
N ASP A 67 9.63 21.77 -7.23
CA ASP A 67 10.35 20.81 -6.41
C ASP A 67 10.09 19.38 -6.90
N ARG A 68 11.12 18.52 -6.83
CA ARG A 68 10.98 17.10 -7.20
C ARG A 68 10.48 16.23 -6.05
N TYR A 69 10.59 16.73 -4.82
CA TYR A 69 10.22 16.01 -3.61
C TYR A 69 9.39 16.88 -2.68
N ILE A 70 8.61 16.24 -1.82
CA ILE A 70 7.77 16.88 -0.82
C ILE A 70 7.75 16.05 0.46
N HIS A 71 7.77 16.71 1.62
CA HIS A 71 7.50 16.05 2.89
C HIS A 71 6.00 15.99 3.14
N MET A 72 5.49 14.82 3.47
CA MET A 72 4.09 14.60 3.80
C MET A 72 3.95 13.86 5.13
N THR A 73 2.91 14.24 5.87
CA THR A 73 2.56 13.63 7.15
C THR A 73 1.17 13.02 7.06
N GLY A 74 1.03 11.76 7.49
CA GLY A 74 -0.25 11.06 7.56
C GLY A 74 -0.11 9.55 7.50
N THR A 75 -1.15 8.84 7.93
CA THR A 75 -1.22 7.37 7.84
C THR A 75 -1.22 6.86 6.40
N SER A 76 -1.50 7.72 5.41
CA SER A 76 -1.34 7.41 3.99
C SER A 76 0.13 7.10 3.64
N ALA A 77 1.08 7.87 4.18
CA ALA A 77 2.51 7.61 3.98
C ALA A 77 2.92 6.30 4.65
N SER A 78 2.47 6.06 5.89
CA SER A 78 2.69 4.79 6.60
C SER A 78 2.13 3.59 5.84
N SER A 79 0.95 3.74 5.23
CA SER A 79 0.33 2.69 4.42
C SER A 79 1.18 2.34 3.20
N ALA A 80 1.76 3.33 2.52
CA ALA A 80 2.69 3.09 1.41
C ALA A 80 3.94 2.30 1.85
N PHE A 81 4.53 2.63 3.01
CA PHE A 81 5.64 1.87 3.58
C PHE A 81 5.29 0.39 3.80
N VAL A 82 4.15 0.11 4.44
CA VAL A 82 3.73 -1.29 4.70
C VAL A 82 3.38 -2.02 3.41
N THR A 83 2.85 -1.34 2.38
CA THR A 83 2.67 -1.92 1.05
C THR A 83 4.00 -2.38 0.44
N GLY A 84 5.07 -1.57 0.56
CA GLY A 84 6.41 -1.96 0.17
C GLY A 84 6.91 -3.19 0.91
N VAL A 85 6.71 -3.26 2.24
CA VAL A 85 7.05 -4.46 3.03
C VAL A 85 6.26 -5.68 2.57
N ALA A 86 4.96 -5.54 2.31
CA ALA A 86 4.12 -6.64 1.81
C ALA A 86 4.63 -7.17 0.46
N ALA A 87 5.04 -6.27 -0.45
CA ALA A 87 5.66 -6.65 -1.72
C ALA A 87 6.98 -7.40 -1.51
N LEU A 88 7.85 -6.94 -0.60
CA LEU A 88 9.09 -7.64 -0.26
C LEU A 88 8.84 -9.05 0.31
N VAL A 89 7.86 -9.20 1.20
CA VAL A 89 7.47 -10.51 1.74
C VAL A 89 6.95 -11.42 0.63
N LYS A 90 6.11 -10.92 -0.29
CA LYS A 90 5.60 -11.69 -1.42
C LYS A 90 6.71 -12.10 -2.40
N ALA A 91 7.68 -11.21 -2.65
CA ALA A 91 8.84 -11.53 -3.48
C ALA A 91 9.72 -12.60 -2.84
N ALA A 92 10.00 -12.51 -1.53
CA ALA A 92 10.78 -13.50 -0.79
C ALA A 92 10.04 -14.85 -0.62
N ARG A 93 8.70 -14.83 -0.59
CA ARG A 93 7.84 -15.99 -0.39
C ARG A 93 6.71 -16.01 -1.44
N PRO A 94 6.99 -16.42 -2.69
CA PRO A 94 6.00 -16.33 -3.78
C PRO A 94 4.69 -17.06 -3.52
N SER A 95 4.70 -18.14 -2.75
CA SER A 95 3.50 -18.90 -2.37
C SER A 95 2.72 -18.32 -1.18
N ALA A 96 3.22 -17.26 -0.53
CA ALA A 96 2.55 -16.66 0.62
C ALA A 96 1.18 -16.10 0.22
N THR A 97 0.16 -16.46 1.00
CA THR A 97 -1.19 -15.92 0.88
C THR A 97 -1.27 -14.55 1.56
N PRO A 98 -2.34 -13.75 1.31
CA PRO A 98 -2.53 -12.49 2.05
C PRO A 98 -2.56 -12.67 3.57
N ASN A 99 -3.07 -13.81 4.05
CA ASN A 99 -3.11 -14.11 5.48
C ASN A 99 -1.71 -14.37 6.05
N ASP A 100 -0.84 -15.03 5.28
CA ASP A 100 0.56 -15.24 5.64
C ASP A 100 1.34 -13.93 5.61
N ILE A 101 1.12 -13.09 4.59
CA ILE A 101 1.76 -11.77 4.49
C ILE A 101 1.34 -10.87 5.66
N LYS A 102 0.04 -10.80 5.96
CA LYS A 102 -0.45 -10.06 7.14
C LYS A 102 0.15 -10.63 8.42
N GLY A 103 0.20 -11.97 8.57
CA GLY A 103 0.77 -12.61 9.74
C GLY A 103 2.25 -12.30 9.92
N ALA A 104 3.03 -12.33 8.84
CA ALA A 104 4.44 -11.98 8.85
C ALA A 104 4.69 -10.52 9.27
N ILE A 105 3.91 -9.58 8.74
CA ILE A 105 4.00 -8.15 9.10
C ILE A 105 3.65 -7.91 10.58
N VAL A 106 2.56 -8.51 11.07
CA VAL A 106 2.15 -8.34 12.47
C VAL A 106 3.14 -9.00 13.42
N ALA A 107 3.68 -10.17 13.05
CA ALA A 107 4.63 -10.92 13.88
C ALA A 107 6.07 -10.38 13.82
N SER A 108 6.39 -9.46 12.91
CA SER A 108 7.72 -8.87 12.83
C SER A 108 7.96 -7.74 13.81
N GLY A 109 6.90 -7.28 14.49
CA GLY A 109 6.81 -5.98 15.12
C GLY A 109 7.90 -5.60 16.13
N ARG A 110 8.31 -4.33 16.07
CA ARG A 110 9.11 -3.62 17.09
C ARG A 110 8.22 -2.69 17.92
N GLN A 111 8.50 -2.55 19.21
CA GLN A 111 7.76 -1.63 20.08
C GLN A 111 8.04 -0.16 19.73
N VAL A 112 7.01 0.67 19.86
CA VAL A 112 7.05 2.13 19.65
C VAL A 112 6.43 2.81 20.86
N GLN A 113 7.03 3.90 21.34
CA GLN A 113 6.52 4.58 22.53
C GLN A 113 5.10 5.11 22.29
N GLY A 114 4.26 5.02 23.31
CA GLY A 114 2.90 5.53 23.24
C GLY A 114 1.93 4.69 22.41
N SER A 115 2.26 3.44 22.06
CA SER A 115 1.36 2.50 21.39
C SER A 115 1.51 1.08 21.95
N SER A 116 0.40 0.34 22.01
CA SER A 116 0.39 -1.12 22.25
C SER A 116 0.55 -1.93 20.96
N VAL A 117 0.39 -1.29 19.80
CA VAL A 117 0.63 -1.85 18.47
C VAL A 117 2.09 -1.59 18.07
N THR A 118 2.74 -2.61 17.54
CA THR A 118 4.13 -2.58 17.10
C THR A 118 4.32 -2.01 15.70
N ALA A 119 5.44 -1.33 15.46
CA ALA A 119 5.90 -0.95 14.14
C ALA A 119 6.41 -2.15 13.35
N VAL A 120 6.15 -2.18 12.05
CA VAL A 120 6.65 -3.25 11.16
C VAL A 120 8.19 -3.23 11.12
N ASP A 121 8.79 -4.41 11.23
CA ASP A 121 10.20 -4.63 10.88
C ASP A 121 10.24 -5.38 9.53
N ALA A 122 10.76 -4.71 8.50
CA ALA A 122 10.77 -5.24 7.14
C ALA A 122 11.65 -6.49 7.01
N PHE A 123 12.84 -6.49 7.62
CA PHE A 123 13.79 -7.59 7.52
C PHE A 123 13.28 -8.84 8.25
N SER A 124 12.78 -8.66 9.47
CA SER A 124 12.14 -9.71 10.25
C SER A 124 10.92 -10.28 9.50
N ALA A 125 10.09 -9.42 8.87
CA ALA A 125 8.90 -9.87 8.14
C ALA A 125 9.20 -10.86 6.99
N LEU A 126 10.37 -10.79 6.35
CA LEU A 126 10.71 -11.69 5.22
C LEU A 126 10.72 -13.18 5.62
N THR A 127 11.05 -13.47 6.88
CA THR A 127 11.25 -14.85 7.37
C THR A 127 10.20 -15.29 8.38
N ARG A 128 9.39 -14.38 8.92
CA ARG A 128 8.37 -14.71 9.93
C ARG A 128 7.29 -15.63 9.35
N ASN A 129 7.11 -16.79 9.97
CA ASN A 129 6.04 -17.70 9.63
C ASN A 129 4.90 -17.59 10.65
N ALA A 130 3.90 -16.77 10.34
CA ALA A 130 2.74 -16.53 11.17
C ALA A 130 1.51 -16.29 10.31
N THR A 131 0.33 -16.57 10.85
CA THR A 131 -0.96 -16.30 10.20
C THR A 131 -1.78 -15.35 11.07
N ALA A 132 -2.33 -14.30 10.47
CA ALA A 132 -2.96 -13.22 11.24
C ALA A 132 -4.40 -13.50 11.68
N ASN A 133 -5.11 -14.37 10.95
CA ASN A 133 -6.54 -14.61 11.18
C ASN A 133 -6.83 -16.02 11.73
N ALA A 134 -5.86 -16.65 12.39
CA ALA A 134 -6.05 -17.98 13.00
C ALA A 134 -7.09 -17.93 14.12
N GLY A 135 -8.08 -18.82 14.08
CA GLY A 135 -9.13 -18.93 15.11
C GLY A 135 -10.20 -17.84 15.08
N LEU A 136 -10.16 -16.92 14.11
CA LEU A 136 -11.23 -15.94 13.91
C LEU A 136 -12.42 -16.59 13.19
N VAL A 137 -13.61 -16.41 13.76
CA VAL A 137 -14.87 -16.84 13.13
C VAL A 137 -15.40 -15.68 12.29
N PRO A 138 -15.59 -15.84 10.97
CA PRO A 138 -16.21 -14.81 10.15
C PRO A 138 -17.60 -14.43 10.68
N SER A 139 -18.00 -13.17 10.49
CA SER A 139 -19.33 -12.70 10.89
C SER A 139 -20.42 -13.63 10.34
N ARG A 140 -21.26 -14.19 11.25
CA ARG A 140 -22.34 -15.10 10.86
C ARG A 140 -23.36 -14.42 9.96
N LEU A 141 -23.58 -13.12 10.14
CA LEU A 141 -24.45 -12.31 9.29
C LEU A 141 -23.84 -12.15 7.89
N LEU A 142 -22.57 -11.77 7.81
CA LEU A 142 -21.88 -11.63 6.53
C LEU A 142 -21.83 -12.96 5.78
N ALA A 143 -21.49 -14.05 6.48
CA ALA A 143 -21.49 -15.39 5.93
C ALA A 143 -22.88 -15.77 5.39
N LYS A 144 -23.96 -15.46 6.14
CA LYS A 144 -25.33 -15.72 5.67
C LYS A 144 -25.66 -14.91 4.42
N ILE A 145 -25.38 -13.60 4.41
CA ILE A 145 -25.62 -12.73 3.26
C ILE A 145 -24.88 -13.26 2.02
N LEU A 146 -23.58 -13.55 2.16
CA LEU A 146 -22.78 -14.01 1.04
C LEU A 146 -23.16 -15.45 0.61
N THR A 147 -23.60 -16.34 1.51
CA THR A 147 -24.16 -17.65 1.11
C THR A 147 -25.45 -17.46 0.31
N THR A 148 -26.35 -16.60 0.78
CA THR A 148 -27.65 -16.35 0.12
C THR A 148 -27.47 -15.64 -1.21
N ALA A 149 -26.45 -14.80 -1.35
CA ALA A 149 -26.09 -14.13 -2.59
C ALA A 149 -25.28 -15.02 -3.55
N HIS A 150 -24.96 -16.27 -3.20
CA HIS A 150 -24.04 -17.14 -3.95
C HIS A 150 -22.63 -16.53 -4.18
N GLN A 151 -22.18 -15.66 -3.27
CA GLN A 151 -20.91 -14.94 -3.36
C GLN A 151 -19.81 -15.52 -2.43
N LEU A 152 -20.12 -16.56 -1.64
CA LEU A 152 -19.10 -17.24 -0.85
C LEU A 152 -18.34 -18.27 -1.68
N ASN A 153 -17.13 -17.91 -2.05
CA ASN A 153 -16.11 -18.90 -2.39
C ASN A 153 -15.44 -19.39 -1.10
N VAL A 154 -15.79 -20.61 -0.67
CA VAL A 154 -15.28 -21.25 0.54
C VAL A 154 -13.81 -21.70 0.44
N ASN A 155 -13.24 -21.69 -0.76
CA ASN A 155 -11.83 -22.03 -0.99
C ASN A 155 -10.90 -20.80 -0.85
N GLY A 156 -11.45 -19.65 -0.42
CA GLY A 156 -10.74 -18.38 -0.37
C GLY A 156 -10.69 -17.68 -1.72
N VAL A 157 -10.27 -16.41 -1.71
CA VAL A 157 -9.97 -15.68 -2.95
C VAL A 157 -8.55 -16.07 -3.37
N LEU A 158 -8.46 -16.93 -4.38
CA LEU A 158 -7.19 -17.16 -5.09
C LEU A 158 -6.97 -15.95 -6.00
N TRP A 159 -5.86 -15.23 -5.82
CA TRP A 159 -5.55 -14.04 -6.63
C TRP A 159 -5.43 -14.35 -8.11
N GLU A 160 -5.04 -15.58 -8.46
CA GLU A 160 -5.07 -16.10 -9.84
C GLU A 160 -6.48 -16.21 -10.43
N ASN A 161 -7.53 -16.25 -9.59
CA ASN A 161 -8.94 -16.34 -9.99
C ASN A 161 -9.69 -15.02 -9.81
N VAL A 162 -9.00 -13.96 -9.39
CA VAL A 162 -9.57 -12.61 -9.44
C VAL A 162 -9.61 -12.22 -10.91
N ASN A 163 -10.82 -12.16 -11.48
CA ASN A 163 -11.01 -11.67 -12.83
C ASN A 163 -10.83 -10.15 -12.85
N TRP A 164 -9.64 -9.71 -13.24
CA TRP A 164 -9.29 -8.30 -13.38
C TRP A 164 -10.11 -7.59 -14.47
N ASP A 165 -10.76 -8.32 -15.38
CA ASP A 165 -11.62 -7.74 -16.43
C ASP A 165 -12.94 -7.16 -15.87
N VAL A 166 -13.32 -7.53 -14.65
CA VAL A 166 -14.54 -7.04 -13.97
C VAL A 166 -14.26 -5.78 -13.14
N VAL A 167 -12.98 -5.43 -12.96
CA VAL A 167 -12.59 -4.17 -12.34
C VAL A 167 -12.91 -3.06 -13.33
N ILE A 168 -13.71 -2.08 -12.89
CA ILE A 168 -14.06 -0.91 -13.71
C ILE A 168 -12.85 0.04 -13.73
N TRP A 169 -11.89 -0.26 -14.60
CA TRP A 169 -10.67 0.51 -14.76
C TRP A 169 -10.94 1.94 -15.26
N ASP A 170 -12.04 2.17 -15.96
CA ASP A 170 -12.45 3.50 -16.44
C ASP A 170 -12.82 4.47 -15.30
N GLY A 171 -13.11 3.95 -14.10
CA GLY A 171 -13.32 4.75 -12.90
C GLY A 171 -12.03 5.05 -12.13
N VAL A 172 -10.91 4.47 -12.56
CA VAL A 172 -9.60 4.67 -11.97
C VAL A 172 -8.88 5.77 -12.76
N SER A 173 -8.51 6.86 -12.08
CA SER A 173 -7.76 7.96 -12.68
C SER A 173 -6.28 7.56 -12.86
N TRP A 174 -6.00 6.89 -13.98
CA TRP A 174 -4.68 6.37 -14.34
C TRP A 174 -3.64 7.44 -14.61
N GLU A 175 -4.08 8.65 -14.92
CA GLU A 175 -3.24 9.84 -15.10
C GLU A 175 -2.50 10.28 -13.82
N THR A 176 -2.85 9.69 -12.67
CA THR A 176 -2.16 9.91 -11.39
C THR A 176 -1.22 8.77 -10.97
N VAL A 177 -1.18 7.68 -11.76
CA VAL A 177 -0.36 6.50 -11.48
C VAL A 177 0.97 6.61 -12.24
N SER A 178 2.08 6.59 -11.51
CA SER A 178 3.42 6.59 -12.11
C SER A 178 3.83 5.18 -12.54
N TRP A 179 4.05 5.03 -13.84
CA TRP A 179 4.37 3.76 -14.50
C TRP A 179 5.87 3.48 -14.62
N GLU A 180 6.70 4.42 -14.20
CA GLU A 180 8.16 4.39 -14.41
C GLU A 180 8.88 3.44 -13.43
N THR A 181 8.21 2.99 -12.37
CA THR A 181 8.74 1.99 -11.43
C THR A 181 8.28 0.57 -11.76
N VAL A 182 7.49 0.38 -12.82
CA VAL A 182 7.07 -0.94 -13.27
C VAL A 182 8.17 -1.51 -14.17
N ALA A 183 8.77 -2.63 -13.77
CA ALA A 183 9.79 -3.33 -14.55
C ALA A 183 9.14 -4.07 -15.73
N TRP A 184 8.79 -3.32 -16.78
CA TRP A 184 8.11 -3.80 -17.99
C TRP A 184 8.86 -4.93 -18.70
N GLU A 185 10.18 -5.01 -18.51
CA GLU A 185 11.03 -6.08 -19.04
C GLU A 185 10.86 -7.45 -18.36
N THR A 186 10.13 -7.52 -17.23
CA THR A 186 9.82 -8.80 -16.55
C THR A 186 8.47 -9.39 -16.96
N ILE A 187 7.73 -8.69 -17.83
CA ILE A 187 6.39 -9.07 -18.29
C ILE A 187 6.52 -9.79 -19.64
N SER A 188 5.98 -11.02 -19.73
CA SER A 188 5.89 -11.75 -21.01
C SER A 188 4.71 -11.22 -21.82
N TRP A 189 5.03 -10.59 -22.95
CA TRP A 189 4.06 -9.94 -23.85
C TRP A 189 3.43 -10.90 -24.87
N GLU A 190 3.80 -12.18 -24.83
CA GLU A 190 3.46 -13.17 -25.86
C GLU A 190 1.98 -13.56 -25.87
N THR A 191 1.22 -13.22 -24.83
CA THR A 191 -0.21 -13.50 -24.69
C THR A 191 -1.10 -12.27 -24.93
N VAL A 192 -0.52 -11.11 -25.27
CA VAL A 192 -1.30 -9.89 -25.51
C VAL A 192 -1.85 -9.90 -26.93
N ALA A 193 -3.18 -9.95 -27.05
CA ALA A 193 -3.88 -9.84 -28.34
C ALA A 193 -3.91 -8.37 -28.78
N TRP A 194 -2.95 -7.98 -29.62
CA TRP A 194 -2.79 -6.61 -30.11
C TRP A 194 -3.85 -6.16 -31.14
N GLU A 195 -4.73 -7.07 -31.56
CA GLU A 195 -5.65 -6.88 -32.69
C GLU A 195 -6.81 -5.90 -32.40
N THR A 196 -6.98 -5.47 -31.14
CA THR A 196 -8.03 -4.52 -30.72
C THR A 196 -7.50 -3.12 -30.37
N VAL A 197 -6.19 -2.89 -30.47
CA VAL A 197 -5.57 -1.59 -30.14
C VAL A 197 -5.63 -0.67 -31.37
N THR A 198 -6.50 0.34 -31.33
CA THR A 198 -6.57 1.39 -32.36
C THR A 198 -5.62 2.54 -32.01
N TRP A 199 -4.62 2.74 -32.87
CA TRP A 199 -3.52 3.70 -32.68
C TRP A 199 -3.81 5.11 -33.24
N GLU A 200 -5.08 5.53 -33.33
CA GLU A 200 -5.48 6.75 -34.06
C GLU A 200 -5.04 8.09 -33.42
N GLY A 201 -4.16 8.08 -32.41
CA GLY A 201 -3.68 9.30 -31.73
C GLY A 201 -2.17 9.45 -31.60
N VAL A 202 -1.36 8.54 -32.16
CA VAL A 202 0.11 8.62 -31.98
C VAL A 202 0.75 9.42 -33.11
N SER A 203 1.02 10.71 -32.87
CA SER A 203 1.85 11.54 -33.74
C SER A 203 3.31 11.49 -33.29
N TRP A 204 4.17 10.92 -34.13
CA TRP A 204 5.62 10.98 -33.94
C TRP A 204 6.15 12.21 -34.68
N GLU A 205 6.44 13.29 -33.96
CA GLU A 205 7.18 14.41 -34.54
C GLU A 205 8.68 14.21 -34.26
N ASP A 206 9.40 13.80 -35.31
CA ASP A 206 10.86 13.79 -35.33
C ASP A 206 11.37 15.24 -35.32
N SER A 207 12.13 15.62 -34.30
CA SER A 207 12.99 16.81 -34.35
C SER A 207 14.45 16.37 -34.47
N VAL A 208 14.88 16.16 -35.72
CA VAL A 208 16.29 16.29 -36.09
C VAL A 208 16.47 17.69 -36.69
N SER A 209 17.26 18.53 -36.04
CA SER A 209 18.04 19.53 -36.78
C SER A 209 19.42 19.68 -36.15
N ALA A 210 20.41 19.30 -36.94
CA ALA A 210 21.81 19.65 -36.80
C ALA A 210 22.06 21.05 -37.37
N GLU A 211 23.06 21.71 -36.77
CA GLU A 211 23.67 23.03 -37.06
C GLU A 211 22.83 24.30 -36.81
#